data_AF-A0AA41VUU3-F1
#
_entry.id   AF-A0AA41VUU3-F1
#
_cell.length_a   1.000
_cell.length_b   1.000
_cell.length_c   1.000
_cell.angle_alpha   90.00
_cell.angle_beta   90.00
_cell.angle_gamma   90.00
#
_symmetry.space_group_name_H-M   'P 1'
#
loop_
_entity.id
_entity.type
_entity.pdbx_description
1 polymer ?
#
loop_
_entity_poly.entity_id
_entity_poly.type
_entity_poly.pdbx_seq_one_letter_code
_entity_poly.pdbx_strand_id
1 'polypeptide(L)' 'MNVCTKGCDISNIHLNCGWFSSARLINPRVFKRVGYNDCILNNGGALINGDSISFQYANTFKYPLTVSSVNC' A
#
# COMPACT_ATOMS: atom_id res chain seq x y z
N MET A 1 0.08 -7.51 11.11
CA MET A 1 -0.60 -8.76 10.72
C MET A 1 -1.94 -8.38 10.13
N ASN A 2 -2.12 -8.63 8.84
CA ASN A 2 -3.34 -8.46 8.05
C ASN A 2 -4.28 -9.66 8.27
N VAL A 3 -4.61 -9.93 9.53
CA VAL A 3 -5.42 -11.06 9.94
C VAL A 3 -6.83 -10.55 10.22
N CYS A 4 -7.73 -10.70 9.26
CA CYS A 4 -9.15 -10.57 9.51
C CYS A 4 -9.65 -11.85 10.18
N THR A 5 -10.18 -11.75 11.39
CA THR A 5 -10.66 -12.86 12.24
C THR A 5 -11.75 -13.73 11.60
N LYS A 6 -12.31 -13.31 10.46
CA LYS A 6 -13.34 -14.04 9.69
C LYS A 6 -12.89 -14.60 8.34
N GLY A 7 -11.59 -14.60 8.02
CA GLY A 7 -11.12 -15.11 6.72
C GLY A 7 -11.59 -14.23 5.56
N CYS A 8 -11.48 -12.91 5.72
CA CYS A 8 -11.72 -11.98 4.63
C CYS A 8 -10.41 -11.66 3.92
N ASP A 9 -10.49 -11.42 2.61
CA ASP A 9 -9.35 -10.96 1.82
C ASP A 9 -9.33 -9.44 1.83
N ILE A 10 -8.28 -8.85 2.42
CA ILE A 10 -8.20 -7.39 2.54
C ILE A 10 -7.83 -6.82 1.17
N SER A 11 -8.77 -6.17 0.51
CA SER A 11 -8.64 -5.58 -0.82
C SER A 11 -8.72 -4.05 -0.76
N ASN A 12 -8.39 -3.39 -1.88
CA ASN A 12 -8.44 -1.92 -2.00
C ASN A 12 -7.79 -1.20 -0.81
N ILE A 13 -6.53 -1.55 -0.54
CA ILE A 13 -5.76 -0.93 0.54
C ILE A 13 -5.21 0.41 0.02
N HIS A 14 -5.84 1.50 0.45
CA HIS A 14 -5.37 2.85 0.19
C HIS A 14 -4.54 3.36 1.36
N LEU A 15 -3.43 3.99 1.02
CA LEU A 15 -2.48 4.61 1.91
C LEU A 15 -2.42 6.10 1.63
N ASN A 16 -2.47 6.88 2.69
CA ASN A 16 -2.13 8.29 2.65
C ASN A 16 -0.62 8.42 2.51
N CYS A 17 -0.17 8.87 1.35
CA CYS A 17 1.26 8.95 1.01
C CYS A 17 1.76 10.38 0.79
N GLY A 18 0.90 11.39 0.94
CA GLY A 18 1.21 12.81 0.78
C GLY A 18 1.91 13.12 -0.55
N TRP A 19 3.10 13.70 -0.42
CA TRP A 19 4.02 13.99 -1.52
C TRP A 19 4.97 12.82 -1.82
N PHE A 20 4.53 11.57 -1.61
CA PHE A 20 5.37 10.40 -1.83
C PHE A 20 5.97 10.44 -3.24
N SER A 21 7.28 10.45 -3.27
CA SER A 21 8.10 10.43 -4.47
C SER A 21 9.22 9.44 -4.21
N SER A 22 9.56 8.60 -5.18
CA SER A 22 10.68 7.67 -5.04
C SER A 22 11.69 7.94 -6.15
N ALA A 23 12.95 8.09 -5.77
CA ALA A 23 14.05 8.21 -6.72
C ALA A 23 14.30 6.88 -7.47
N ARG A 24 13.89 5.76 -6.87
CA ARG A 24 13.90 4.44 -7.50
C ARG A 24 12.53 4.08 -8.06
N LEU A 25 12.52 3.38 -9.18
CA LEU A 25 11.32 2.74 -9.73
C LEU A 25 10.84 1.67 -8.74
N ILE A 26 9.62 1.88 -8.21
CA ILE A 26 8.92 0.88 -7.41
C ILE A 26 8.04 0.08 -8.35
N ASN A 27 7.91 -1.23 -8.08
CA ASN A 27 7.05 -2.07 -8.88
C ASN A 27 5.57 -1.62 -8.72
N PRO A 28 4.92 -1.15 -9.80
CA PRO A 28 3.55 -0.63 -9.73
C PRO A 28 2.52 -1.69 -9.38
N ARG A 29 2.89 -2.99 -9.42
CA ARG A 29 2.04 -4.08 -8.95
C ARG A 29 1.90 -4.11 -7.44
N VAL A 30 2.94 -3.69 -6.70
CA VAL A 30 2.91 -3.73 -5.22
C VAL A 30 2.51 -2.38 -4.62
N PHE A 31 2.97 -1.27 -5.18
CA PHE A 31 2.68 0.07 -4.69
C PHE A 31 2.56 1.02 -5.87
N LYS A 32 1.43 1.70 -5.96
CA LYS A 32 1.14 2.63 -7.05
C LYS A 32 0.49 3.88 -6.49
N ARG A 33 1.01 5.05 -6.85
CA ARG A 33 0.36 6.33 -6.52
C ARG A 33 -0.78 6.57 -7.51
N VAL A 34 -2.00 6.65 -6.99
CA VAL A 34 -3.21 6.91 -7.80
C VAL A 34 -3.43 8.42 -7.93
N GLY A 35 -3.15 9.17 -6.86
CA GLY A 35 -3.35 10.61 -6.81
C GLY A 35 -2.44 11.31 -5.81
N TYR A 36 -2.67 12.62 -5.64
CA TYR A 36 -2.04 13.38 -4.57
C TYR A 36 -2.52 12.84 -3.22
N ASN A 37 -1.59 12.47 -2.34
CA ASN A 37 -1.87 11.83 -1.07
C ASN A 37 -2.55 10.46 -1.15
N ASP A 38 -2.85 9.90 -2.33
CA ASP A 38 -3.54 8.61 -2.47
C ASP A 38 -2.64 7.58 -3.19
N CYS A 39 -2.26 6.55 -2.45
CA CYS A 39 -1.48 5.42 -2.94
C CYS A 39 -2.20 4.11 -2.69
N ILE A 40 -2.24 3.25 -3.70
CA ILE A 40 -2.86 1.93 -3.61
C ILE A 40 -1.80 0.83 -3.51
N LEU A 41 -2.01 -0.11 -2.60
CA LEU A 41 -1.22 -1.34 -2.51
C LEU A 41 -1.84 -2.45 -3.36
N ASN A 42 -0.98 -3.35 -3.85
CA ASN A 42 -1.37 -4.50 -4.66
C ASN A 42 -2.24 -4.16 -5.88
N ASN A 43 -2.18 -2.92 -6.38
CA ASN A 43 -3.09 -2.38 -7.38
C ASN A 43 -4.59 -2.53 -7.01
N GLY A 44 -4.92 -2.56 -5.72
CA GLY A 44 -6.27 -2.78 -5.19
C GLY A 44 -6.65 -4.26 -5.06
N GLY A 45 -5.78 -5.17 -5.47
CA GLY A 45 -5.98 -6.60 -5.35
C GLY A 45 -6.09 -7.05 -3.90
N ALA A 46 -6.86 -8.13 -3.70
CA ALA A 46 -7.03 -8.73 -2.39
C ALA A 46 -5.71 -9.30 -1.87
N LEU A 47 -5.40 -9.01 -0.60
CA LEU A 47 -4.31 -9.60 0.13
C LEU A 47 -4.83 -10.83 0.85
N ILE A 48 -4.29 -11.99 0.45
CA ILE A 48 -4.67 -13.27 1.04
C ILE A 48 -4.32 -13.22 2.53
N ASN A 49 -5.17 -13.81 3.36
CA ASN A 49 -4.97 -13.88 4.80
C ASN A 49 -3.60 -14.51 5.12
N GLY A 50 -2.73 -13.76 5.80
CA GLY A 50 -1.36 -14.17 6.13
C GLY A 50 -0.29 -13.78 5.10
N ASP A 51 -0.67 -13.23 3.95
CA ASP A 51 0.29 -12.70 2.98
C ASP A 51 0.79 -11.32 3.39
N SER A 52 2.00 -10.92 3.00
CA SER A 52 2.56 -9.62 3.36
C SER A 52 3.29 -8.99 2.18
N ILE A 53 2.94 -7.73 1.89
CA ILE A 53 3.65 -6.97 0.85
C ILE A 53 4.76 -6.18 1.50
N SER A 54 5.97 -6.45 1.05
CA SER A 54 7.16 -5.66 1.37
C SER A 54 7.65 -4.98 0.10
N PHE A 55 7.87 -3.68 0.17
CA PHE A 55 8.49 -2.92 -0.91
C PHE A 55 9.56 -2.00 -0.34
N GLN A 56 10.55 -1.70 -1.16
CA GLN A 56 11.63 -0.78 -0.80
C GLN A 56 11.51 0.45 -1.68
N TYR A 57 11.67 1.62 -1.07
CA TYR A 57 11.73 2.89 -1.78
C TYR A 57 13.00 3.64 -1.38
N ALA A 58 13.46 4.52 -2.26
CA ALA A 58 14.59 5.41 -1.99
C ALA A 58 14.10 6.86 -2.07
N ASN A 59 14.26 7.58 -0.98
CA ASN A 59 14.05 9.03 -0.90
C ASN A 59 15.01 9.63 0.14
N THR A 60 15.28 10.93 -0.01
CA THR A 60 16.05 11.76 0.92
C THR A 60 15.42 11.80 2.32
N PHE A 61 14.09 11.66 2.44
CA PHE A 61 13.38 11.65 3.73
C PHE A 61 12.35 10.52 3.78
N LYS A 62 12.02 10.10 5.02
CA LYS A 62 10.98 9.09 5.26
C LYS A 62 9.61 9.76 5.14
N TYR A 63 8.72 9.17 4.34
CA TYR A 63 7.34 9.60 4.30
C TYR A 63 6.52 8.84 5.34
N PRO A 64 5.68 9.53 6.14
CA PRO A 64 4.66 8.85 6.92
C PRO A 64 3.64 8.24 5.96
N LEU A 65 3.61 6.91 5.89
CA LEU A 65 2.60 6.16 5.14
C LEU A 65 1.56 5.67 6.14
N THR A 66 0.35 6.23 6.08
CA THR A 66 -0.74 5.85 6.98
C THR A 66 -1.85 5.17 6.19
N VAL A 67 -2.51 4.17 6.78
CA VAL A 67 -3.66 3.54 6.12
C VAL A 67 -4.81 4.54 6.07
N SER A 68 -5.32 4.80 4.86
CA SER A 68 -6.46 5.69 4.63
C SER A 68 -7.76 4.89 4.61
N SER A 69 -7.81 3.82 3.82
CA SER A 69 -8.95 2.91 3.77
C SER A 69 -8.51 1.50 3.41
N VAL A 70 -9.27 0.54 3.89
CA VAL A 70 -9.11 -0.88 3.58
C VAL A 70 -10.50 -1.47 3.40
N ASN A 71 -10.61 -2.39 2.46
CA ASN A 71 -11.85 -3.10 2.22
C ASN A 71 -11.67 -4.56 2.65
N CYS A 72 -12.63 -5.06 3.42
CA CYS A 72 -12.59 -6.38 4.04
C CYS A 72 -13.80 -7.21 3.58
#